data_AF-W2HHV9-F1
#
_entry.id   AF-W2HHV9-F1
#
_cell.length_a   1.000
_cell.length_b   1.000
_cell.length_c   1.000
_cell.angle_alpha   90.00
_cell.angle_beta   90.00
_cell.angle_gamma   90.00
#
_symmetry.space_group_name_H-M   'P 1'
#
loop_
_entity.id
_entity.type
_entity.pdbx_description
1 polymer ?
#
loop_
_entity_poly.entity_id
_entity_poly.type
_entity_poly.pdbx_seq_one_letter_code
_entity_poly.pdbx_strand_id
1 'polypeptide(L)'
;MPVAAHVGGGRALLLLAAKLLVVFGCAVGVVWGIFTLLVRRVREHDAALGLATSKLDSLSIRNLSSLEELQRSHETFLHVFAVQFPLALTCFTSVYVLKQTFAIPGSALLNVFAGAILPLSLAFPLVCTLTACGASCCFLLSKNLASEEIVLSVSERLLPGKLHKLRHKIEDATARGQLLYLLLFLRVFPFTPNWFLNMASPWLKVPLKLFAPSVALGLLPYNFITVHAGAMLSSLRSTSDLLDPRTMGFLILLALGMLIPALLKKTKDREAKNKTE
;
A
#
# COMPACT_ATOMS: atom_id res chain seq x y z
N MET A 1 27.29 -36.71 -11.03
CA MET A 1 26.05 -36.52 -10.24
C MET A 1 25.86 -35.04 -9.96
N PRO A 2 24.79 -34.40 -10.47
CA PRO A 2 24.02 -33.51 -9.60
C PRO A 2 22.52 -33.45 -9.98
N VAL A 3 21.62 -34.08 -9.20
CA VAL A 3 20.15 -33.94 -9.37
C VAL A 3 19.43 -33.89 -8.02
N ALA A 4 19.95 -33.12 -7.05
CA ALA A 4 19.34 -33.04 -5.71
C ALA A 4 18.82 -31.65 -5.30
N ALA A 5 19.10 -30.58 -6.06
CA ALA A 5 18.78 -29.21 -5.62
C ALA A 5 17.39 -28.69 -6.04
N HIS A 6 16.68 -29.34 -6.97
CA HIS A 6 15.43 -28.78 -7.53
C HIS A 6 14.12 -29.29 -6.91
N VAL A 7 14.15 -30.34 -6.07
CA VAL A 7 12.92 -30.98 -5.54
C VAL A 7 12.43 -30.31 -4.23
N GLY A 8 13.34 -29.68 -3.46
CA GLY A 8 12.99 -29.01 -2.19
C GLY A 8 12.26 -27.68 -2.36
N GLY A 9 12.71 -26.84 -3.30
CA GLY A 9 12.14 -25.50 -3.52
C GLY A 9 10.69 -25.52 -4.00
N GLY A 10 10.31 -26.50 -4.84
CA GLY A 10 8.94 -26.63 -5.33
C GLY A 10 7.93 -26.95 -4.23
N ARG A 11 8.28 -27.85 -3.29
CA ARG A 11 7.42 -28.19 -2.15
C ARG A 11 7.28 -27.03 -1.17
N ALA A 12 8.36 -26.32 -0.87
CA ALA A 12 8.32 -25.15 0.01
C ALA A 12 7.45 -24.03 -0.59
N LEU A 13 7.56 -23.79 -1.91
CA LEU A 13 6.74 -22.84 -2.63
C LEU A 13 5.24 -23.22 -2.62
N LEU A 14 4.93 -24.50 -2.83
CA LEU A 14 3.55 -25.01 -2.76
C LEU A 14 2.96 -24.86 -1.36
N LEU A 15 3.74 -25.17 -0.31
CA LEU A 15 3.30 -25.00 1.08
C LEU A 15 3.07 -23.52 1.43
N LEU A 16 3.93 -22.62 0.96
CA LEU A 16 3.74 -21.18 1.10
C LEU A 16 2.46 -20.73 0.39
N ALA A 17 2.26 -21.15 -0.86
CA ALA A 17 1.08 -20.80 -1.63
C ALA A 17 -0.20 -21.30 -0.93
N ALA A 18 -0.21 -22.53 -0.40
CA ALA A 18 -1.32 -23.06 0.36
C ALA A 18 -1.62 -22.23 1.62
N LYS A 19 -0.60 -21.89 2.42
CA LYS A 19 -0.76 -21.03 3.61
C LYS A 19 -1.30 -19.65 3.25
N LEU A 20 -0.77 -19.03 2.20
CA LEU A 20 -1.23 -17.72 1.72
C LEU A 20 -2.67 -17.79 1.21
N LEU A 21 -3.06 -18.84 0.50
CA LEU A 21 -4.43 -19.05 0.04
C LEU A 21 -5.41 -19.19 1.21
N VAL A 22 -5.03 -19.91 2.26
CA VAL A 22 -5.87 -20.03 3.48
C VAL A 22 -6.02 -18.68 4.16
N VAL A 23 -4.92 -17.96 4.42
CA VAL A 23 -4.98 -16.64 5.07
C VAL A 23 -5.75 -15.63 4.22
N PHE A 24 -5.53 -15.62 2.90
CA PHE A 24 -6.26 -14.78 1.96
C PHE A 24 -7.75 -15.12 1.94
N GLY A 25 -8.09 -16.41 1.86
CA GLY A 25 -9.49 -16.88 1.87
C GLY A 25 -10.23 -16.50 3.15
N CYS A 26 -9.60 -16.66 4.32
CA CYS A 26 -10.15 -16.22 5.59
C CYS A 26 -10.36 -14.70 5.61
N ALA A 27 -9.37 -13.92 5.18
CA ALA A 27 -9.46 -12.46 5.16
C ALA A 27 -10.56 -11.98 4.19
N VAL A 28 -10.64 -12.55 2.99
CA VAL A 28 -11.72 -12.28 2.03
C VAL A 28 -13.08 -12.66 2.60
N GLY A 29 -13.19 -13.80 3.29
CA GLY A 29 -14.42 -14.22 3.94
C GLY A 29 -14.91 -13.22 5.00
N VAL A 30 -14.01 -12.68 5.82
CA VAL A 30 -14.34 -11.63 6.79
C VAL A 30 -14.80 -10.35 6.10
N VAL A 31 -14.06 -9.89 5.07
CA VAL A 31 -14.44 -8.70 4.30
C VAL A 31 -15.80 -8.89 3.62
N TRP A 32 -16.05 -10.07 3.04
CA TRP A 32 -17.32 -10.42 2.43
C TRP A 32 -18.47 -10.45 3.45
N GLY A 33 -18.22 -10.99 4.64
CA GLY A 33 -19.17 -10.94 5.76
C GLY A 33 -19.54 -9.51 6.14
N ILE A 34 -18.55 -8.62 6.30
CA ILE A 34 -18.79 -7.20 6.60
C ILE A 34 -19.57 -6.53 5.46
N PHE A 35 -19.19 -6.78 4.20
CA PHE A 35 -19.86 -6.22 3.03
C PHE A 35 -21.33 -6.67 2.93
N THR A 36 -21.61 -7.96 3.12
CA THR A 36 -22.98 -8.48 3.09
C THR A 36 -23.83 -7.94 4.25
N LEU A 37 -23.25 -7.76 5.44
CA LEU A 37 -23.92 -7.08 6.56
C LEU A 37 -24.23 -5.61 6.23
N LEU A 38 -23.29 -4.90 5.59
CA LEU A 38 -23.48 -3.52 5.16
C LEU A 38 -24.64 -3.40 4.18
N VAL A 39 -24.63 -4.20 3.11
CA VAL A 39 -25.67 -4.21 2.09
C VAL A 39 -27.03 -4.53 2.70
N ARG A 40 -27.10 -5.53 3.59
CA ARG A 40 -28.35 -5.88 4.30
C ARG A 40 -28.89 -4.70 5.12
N ARG A 41 -28.03 -4.05 5.93
CA ARG A 41 -28.45 -2.93 6.78
C ARG A 41 -28.90 -1.71 5.99
N VAL A 42 -28.24 -1.41 4.87
CA VAL A 42 -28.69 -0.30 4.01
C VAL A 42 -30.01 -0.64 3.33
N ARG A 43 -30.19 -1.87 2.83
CA ARG A 43 -31.44 -2.30 2.21
C ARG A 43 -32.61 -2.31 3.20
N GLU A 44 -32.38 -2.73 4.45
CA GLU A 44 -33.39 -2.67 5.53
C GLU A 44 -33.80 -1.23 5.83
N HIS A 45 -32.84 -0.29 5.84
CA HIS A 45 -33.13 1.13 6.05
C HIS A 45 -33.94 1.73 4.88
N ASP A 46 -33.56 1.44 3.63
CA ASP A 46 -34.28 1.90 2.44
C ASP A 46 -35.71 1.35 2.39
N ALA A 47 -35.89 0.07 2.75
CA ALA A 47 -37.20 -0.56 2.82
C ALA A 47 -38.08 0.07 3.92
N ALA A 48 -37.51 0.43 5.07
CA ALA A 48 -38.22 1.12 6.14
C ALA A 48 -38.71 2.51 5.73
N LEU A 49 -38.04 3.15 4.77
CA LEU A 49 -38.42 4.44 4.19
C LEU A 49 -39.43 4.29 3.02
N GLY A 50 -39.83 3.07 2.66
CA GLY A 50 -40.80 2.82 1.59
C GLY A 50 -40.24 2.93 0.18
N LEU A 51 -38.91 2.91 0.01
CA LEU A 51 -38.27 2.95 -1.31
C LEU A 51 -38.39 1.58 -2.00
N ALA A 52 -39.13 1.52 -3.11
CA ALA A 52 -39.39 0.28 -3.86
C ALA A 52 -38.15 -0.31 -4.56
N THR A 53 -37.14 0.53 -4.83
CA THR A 53 -35.84 0.14 -5.43
C THR A 53 -34.73 0.81 -4.63
N SER A 54 -33.80 0.04 -4.10
CA SER A 54 -32.66 0.62 -3.38
C SER A 54 -31.68 1.21 -4.39
N LYS A 55 -31.05 2.34 -4.06
CA LYS A 55 -29.91 2.88 -4.84
C LYS A 55 -28.75 1.87 -4.96
N LEU A 56 -28.76 0.78 -4.19
CA LEU A 56 -27.82 -0.34 -4.33
C LEU A 56 -28.11 -1.23 -5.54
N ASP A 57 -29.34 -1.29 -6.05
CA ASP A 57 -29.69 -2.19 -7.15
C ASP A 57 -29.09 -1.72 -8.50
N SER A 58 -28.69 -0.45 -8.59
CA SER A 58 -27.89 0.09 -9.71
C SER A 58 -26.40 -0.21 -9.60
N LEU A 59 -25.93 -0.77 -8.46
CA LEU A 59 -24.51 -1.02 -8.22
C LEU A 59 -24.10 -2.35 -8.88
N SER A 60 -23.57 -2.28 -10.10
CA SER A 60 -22.96 -3.43 -10.74
C SER A 60 -21.63 -3.74 -10.04
N ILE A 61 -21.62 -4.73 -9.15
CA ILE A 61 -20.45 -5.12 -8.33
C ILE A 61 -19.29 -5.68 -9.19
N ARG A 62 -19.46 -5.81 -10.51
CA ARG A 62 -18.59 -6.66 -11.33
C ARG A 62 -17.21 -6.08 -11.63
N ASN A 63 -16.92 -4.77 -11.50
CA ASN A 63 -15.52 -4.28 -11.60
C ASN A 63 -15.26 -2.87 -10.98
N LEU A 64 -15.21 -2.77 -9.65
CA LEU A 64 -14.77 -1.56 -8.90
C LEU A 64 -13.27 -1.17 -9.07
N SER A 65 -12.64 -1.55 -10.18
CA SER A 65 -11.23 -1.35 -10.49
C SER A 65 -10.97 -0.17 -11.43
N SER A 66 -12.01 0.46 -11.98
CA SER A 66 -11.89 1.59 -12.90
C SER A 66 -12.33 2.93 -12.28
N LEU A 67 -11.70 4.02 -12.72
CA LEU A 67 -12.07 5.38 -12.29
C LEU A 67 -13.49 5.75 -12.73
N GLU A 68 -13.88 5.37 -13.95
CA GLU A 68 -15.21 5.64 -14.50
C GLU A 68 -16.33 4.99 -13.68
N GLU A 69 -16.12 3.76 -13.20
CA GLU A 69 -17.12 3.05 -12.39
C GLU A 69 -17.22 3.61 -10.98
N LEU A 70 -16.10 4.14 -10.44
CA LEU A 70 -16.06 4.89 -9.19
C LEU A 70 -16.82 6.21 -9.30
N GLN A 71 -16.68 6.94 -10.42
CA GLN A 71 -17.48 8.13 -10.73
C GLN A 71 -18.97 7.79 -10.88
N ARG A 72 -19.30 6.74 -11.63
CA ARG A 72 -20.69 6.30 -11.86
C ARG A 72 -21.40 5.88 -10.58
N SER A 73 -20.68 5.23 -9.66
CA SER A 73 -21.24 4.69 -8.42
C SER A 73 -21.09 5.65 -7.23
N HIS A 74 -20.54 6.85 -7.45
CA HIS A 74 -20.20 7.81 -6.40
C HIS A 74 -21.40 8.17 -5.51
N GLU A 75 -22.53 8.49 -6.13
CA GLU A 75 -23.78 8.82 -5.44
C GLU A 75 -24.29 7.66 -4.55
N THR A 76 -24.16 6.42 -5.03
CA THR A 76 -24.54 5.25 -4.23
C THR A 76 -23.61 5.08 -3.03
N PHE A 77 -22.32 5.35 -3.18
CA PHE A 77 -21.37 5.29 -2.07
C PHE A 77 -21.62 6.37 -1.03
N LEU A 78 -21.89 7.61 -1.45
CA LEU A 78 -22.28 8.69 -0.52
C LEU A 78 -23.53 8.29 0.26
N HIS A 79 -24.53 7.71 -0.40
CA HIS A 79 -25.73 7.21 0.25
C HIS A 79 -25.43 6.11 1.28
N VAL A 80 -24.61 5.10 0.93
CA VAL A 80 -24.21 4.02 1.85
C VAL A 80 -23.48 4.58 3.09
N PHE A 81 -22.56 5.53 2.89
CA PHE A 81 -21.84 6.18 3.99
C PHE A 81 -22.75 7.07 4.84
N ALA A 82 -23.77 7.70 4.27
CA ALA A 82 -24.75 8.49 5.00
C ALA A 82 -25.68 7.62 5.86
N VAL A 83 -26.12 6.47 5.34
CA VAL A 83 -27.08 5.58 6.02
C VAL A 83 -26.41 4.70 7.08
N GLN A 84 -25.20 4.19 6.83
CA GLN A 84 -24.47 3.31 7.75
C GLN A 84 -22.99 3.66 7.85
N PHE A 85 -22.66 4.87 8.31
CA PHE A 85 -21.29 5.37 8.38
C PHE A 85 -20.29 4.41 9.06
N PRO A 86 -20.55 3.86 10.28
CA PRO A 86 -19.56 3.03 10.95
C PRO A 86 -19.26 1.74 10.18
N LEU A 87 -20.29 1.08 9.67
CA LEU A 87 -20.15 -0.19 8.95
C LEU A 87 -19.56 0.02 7.55
N ALA A 88 -19.90 1.13 6.88
CA ALA A 88 -19.29 1.53 5.61
C ALA A 88 -17.78 1.80 5.77
N LEU A 89 -17.39 2.52 6.83
CA LEU A 89 -16.00 2.77 7.17
C LEU A 89 -15.26 1.48 7.53
N THR A 90 -15.85 0.59 8.33
CA THR A 90 -15.27 -0.73 8.63
C THR A 90 -15.09 -1.58 7.36
N CYS A 91 -16.06 -1.55 6.44
CA CYS A 91 -15.93 -2.24 5.16
C CYS A 91 -14.78 -1.66 4.31
N PHE A 92 -14.74 -0.34 4.15
CA PHE A 92 -13.70 0.36 3.40
C PHE A 92 -12.29 0.07 3.96
N THR A 93 -12.11 0.26 5.27
CA THR A 93 -10.83 0.03 5.96
C THR A 93 -10.38 -1.43 5.82
N SER A 94 -11.31 -2.38 5.92
CA SER A 94 -11.03 -3.82 5.77
C SER A 94 -10.58 -4.18 4.35
N VAL A 95 -11.28 -3.67 3.33
CA VAL A 95 -10.88 -3.82 1.91
C VAL A 95 -9.51 -3.19 1.66
N TYR A 96 -9.27 -2.00 2.20
CA TYR A 96 -8.01 -1.29 2.05
C TYR A 96 -6.83 -2.09 2.62
N VAL A 97 -6.95 -2.51 3.89
CA VAL A 97 -5.90 -3.29 4.57
C VAL A 97 -5.70 -4.62 3.88
N LEU A 98 -6.76 -5.29 3.41
CA LEU A 98 -6.65 -6.51 2.62
C LEU A 98 -5.81 -6.28 1.35
N LYS A 99 -6.17 -5.30 0.51
CA LYS A 99 -5.41 -5.01 -0.72
C LYS A 99 -3.96 -4.67 -0.43
N GLN A 100 -3.71 -3.86 0.60
CA GLN A 100 -2.37 -3.45 0.97
C GLN A 100 -1.52 -4.60 1.54
N THR A 101 -2.12 -5.48 2.35
CA THR A 101 -1.46 -6.64 2.98
C THR A 101 -1.00 -7.65 1.93
N PHE A 102 -1.85 -7.91 0.93
CA PHE A 102 -1.58 -8.86 -0.15
C PHE A 102 -0.95 -8.22 -1.39
N ALA A 103 -0.49 -6.97 -1.28
CA ALA A 103 0.17 -6.24 -2.37
C ALA A 103 -0.66 -6.17 -3.68
N ILE A 104 -1.99 -6.15 -3.57
CA ILE A 104 -2.90 -6.09 -4.72
C ILE A 104 -2.88 -4.68 -5.31
N PRO A 105 -2.65 -4.52 -6.63
CA PRO A 105 -2.60 -3.21 -7.27
C PRO A 105 -3.93 -2.44 -7.17
N GLY A 106 -3.84 -1.12 -7.29
CA GLY A 106 -4.99 -0.22 -7.23
C GLY A 106 -5.35 0.27 -5.83
N SER A 107 -4.37 0.42 -4.93
CA SER A 107 -4.54 1.17 -3.67
C SER A 107 -4.73 2.66 -3.92
N ALA A 108 -4.14 3.20 -5.00
CA ALA A 108 -4.33 4.59 -5.43
C ALA A 108 -5.81 4.96 -5.60
N LEU A 109 -6.61 4.06 -6.21
CA LEU A 109 -8.05 4.27 -6.41
C LEU A 109 -8.81 4.29 -5.08
N LEU A 110 -8.36 3.54 -4.08
CA LEU A 110 -8.97 3.60 -2.74
C LEU A 110 -8.65 4.91 -2.02
N ASN A 111 -7.49 5.52 -2.28
CA ASN A 111 -7.17 6.86 -1.77
C ASN A 111 -8.09 7.90 -2.41
N VAL A 112 -8.24 7.84 -3.74
CA VAL A 112 -9.16 8.70 -4.50
C VAL A 112 -10.60 8.51 -3.99
N PHE A 113 -11.03 7.26 -3.80
CA PHE A 113 -12.33 6.93 -3.22
C PHE A 113 -12.55 7.59 -1.85
N ALA A 114 -11.57 7.47 -0.95
CA ALA A 114 -11.66 8.07 0.37
C ALA A 114 -11.80 9.59 0.30
N GLY A 115 -11.03 10.25 -0.59
CA GLY A 115 -11.11 11.70 -0.79
C GLY A 115 -12.38 12.19 -1.47
N ALA A 116 -13.03 11.33 -2.26
CA ALA A 116 -14.32 11.65 -2.87
C ALA A 116 -15.47 11.61 -1.85
N ILE A 117 -15.39 10.72 -0.86
CA ILE A 117 -16.50 10.46 0.09
C ILE A 117 -16.33 11.23 1.40
N LEU A 118 -15.10 11.31 1.89
CA LEU A 118 -14.79 11.92 3.19
C LEU A 118 -14.08 13.25 2.97
N PRO A 119 -14.28 14.23 3.87
CA PRO A 119 -13.53 15.48 3.82
C PRO A 119 -12.02 15.19 3.97
N LEU A 120 -11.20 15.99 3.29
CA LEU A 120 -9.74 15.79 3.20
C LEU A 120 -9.07 15.64 4.58
N SER A 121 -9.54 16.39 5.58
CA SER A 121 -9.04 16.34 6.96
C SER A 121 -9.24 15.00 7.66
N LEU A 122 -10.25 14.21 7.25
CA LEU A 122 -10.49 12.85 7.75
C LEU A 122 -9.90 11.79 6.83
N ALA A 123 -10.08 11.95 5.52
CA ALA A 123 -9.63 10.99 4.51
C ALA A 123 -8.11 10.80 4.53
N PHE A 124 -7.35 11.90 4.59
CA PHE A 124 -5.89 11.88 4.53
C PHE A 124 -5.24 11.13 5.71
N PRO A 125 -5.49 11.48 7.00
CA PRO A 125 -4.89 10.75 8.12
C PRO A 125 -5.36 9.29 8.18
N LEU A 126 -6.63 9.01 7.81
CA LEU A 126 -7.17 7.66 7.73
C LEU A 126 -6.37 6.82 6.72
N VAL A 127 -6.26 7.28 5.47
CA VAL A 127 -5.53 6.57 4.41
C VAL A 127 -4.06 6.36 4.78
N CYS A 128 -3.41 7.35 5.40
CA CYS A 128 -2.03 7.20 5.86
C CYS A 128 -1.89 6.10 6.92
N THR A 129 -2.81 6.08 7.88
CA THR A 129 -2.87 5.04 8.92
C THR A 129 -3.11 3.66 8.29
N LEU A 130 -4.11 3.53 7.41
CA LEU A 130 -4.41 2.25 6.73
C LEU A 130 -3.25 1.76 5.87
N THR A 131 -2.54 2.68 5.20
CA THR A 131 -1.35 2.36 4.41
C THR A 131 -0.22 1.82 5.29
N ALA A 132 0.05 2.47 6.42
CA ALA A 132 1.07 2.04 7.37
C ALA A 132 0.71 0.69 8.02
N CYS A 133 -0.54 0.51 8.45
CA CYS A 133 -1.04 -0.74 9.00
C CYS A 133 -0.96 -1.87 7.98
N GLY A 134 -1.52 -1.70 6.78
CA GLY A 134 -1.50 -2.72 5.73
C GLY A 134 -0.10 -3.07 5.24
N ALA A 135 0.81 -2.09 5.12
CA ALA A 135 2.20 -2.35 4.79
C ALA A 135 2.92 -3.13 5.90
N SER A 136 2.59 -2.85 7.16
CA SER A 136 3.13 -3.59 8.31
C SER A 136 2.59 -5.03 8.36
N CYS A 137 1.31 -5.24 8.02
CA CYS A 137 0.74 -6.57 7.84
C CYS A 137 1.44 -7.33 6.70
N CYS A 138 1.69 -6.67 5.56
CA CYS A 138 2.46 -7.26 4.44
C CYS A 138 3.89 -7.66 4.88
N PHE A 139 4.57 -6.79 5.63
CA PHE A 139 5.89 -7.07 6.20
C PHE A 139 5.87 -8.31 7.11
N LEU A 140 4.90 -8.38 8.03
CA LEU A 140 4.76 -9.50 8.96
C LEU A 140 4.36 -10.80 8.26
N LEU A 141 3.50 -10.72 7.25
CA LEU A 141 3.10 -11.86 6.43
C LEU A 141 4.32 -12.42 5.69
N SER A 142 5.13 -11.55 5.06
CA SER A 142 6.38 -11.95 4.40
C SER A 142 7.36 -12.57 5.41
N LYS A 143 7.56 -11.94 6.57
CA LYS A 143 8.50 -12.42 7.60
C LYS A 143 8.12 -13.79 8.18
N ASN A 144 6.83 -14.03 8.41
CA ASN A 144 6.36 -15.22 9.15
C ASN A 144 5.97 -16.39 8.26
N LEU A 145 5.47 -16.13 7.04
CA LEU A 145 5.00 -17.20 6.15
C LEU A 145 6.00 -17.53 5.07
N ALA A 146 6.66 -16.52 4.47
CA ALA A 146 7.57 -16.74 3.36
C ALA A 146 8.94 -17.21 3.85
N SER A 147 9.71 -17.84 2.97
CA SER A 147 11.12 -18.18 3.20
C SER A 147 12.01 -17.21 2.44
N GLU A 148 13.21 -16.95 2.95
CA GLU A 148 14.17 -16.03 2.32
C GLU A 148 14.40 -16.39 0.86
N GLU A 149 14.68 -17.66 0.57
CA GLU A 149 14.92 -18.18 -0.77
C GLU A 149 13.75 -17.90 -1.75
N ILE A 150 12.52 -18.03 -1.28
CA ILE A 150 11.33 -17.80 -2.11
C ILE A 150 11.17 -16.30 -2.39
N VAL A 151 11.31 -15.45 -1.38
CA VAL A 151 11.15 -14.01 -1.57
C VAL A 151 12.28 -13.46 -2.43
N LEU A 152 13.53 -13.91 -2.22
CA LEU A 152 14.66 -13.51 -3.04
C LEU A 152 14.49 -13.98 -4.49
N SER A 153 14.07 -15.22 -4.72
CA SER A 153 13.87 -15.74 -6.09
C SER A 153 12.72 -15.06 -6.83
N VAL A 154 11.58 -14.81 -6.16
CA VAL A 154 10.44 -14.07 -6.75
C VAL A 154 10.83 -12.63 -7.05
N SER A 155 11.52 -11.98 -6.11
CA SER A 155 12.02 -10.61 -6.26
C SER A 155 12.98 -10.46 -7.44
N GLU A 156 13.91 -11.40 -7.59
CA GLU A 156 14.88 -11.39 -8.69
C GLU A 156 14.21 -11.65 -10.05
N ARG A 157 13.17 -12.48 -10.10
CA ARG A 157 12.37 -12.71 -11.31
C ARG A 157 11.56 -11.47 -11.73
N LEU A 158 10.96 -10.76 -10.77
CA LEU A 158 10.13 -9.59 -11.04
C LEU A 158 10.95 -8.33 -11.32
N LEU A 159 12.08 -8.16 -10.62
CA LEU A 159 12.93 -6.96 -10.65
C LEU A 159 14.42 -7.35 -10.69
N PRO A 160 14.91 -7.91 -11.81
CA PRO A 160 16.27 -8.43 -11.92
C PRO A 160 17.33 -7.38 -11.59
N GLY A 161 18.31 -7.76 -10.76
CA GLY A 161 19.42 -6.93 -10.30
C GLY A 161 19.06 -5.81 -9.31
N LYS A 162 17.78 -5.52 -9.05
CA LYS A 162 17.39 -4.45 -8.11
C LYS A 162 17.50 -4.88 -6.66
N LEU A 163 17.26 -6.15 -6.36
CA LEU A 163 17.33 -6.69 -5.00
C LEU A 163 18.76 -6.64 -4.45
N HIS A 164 19.76 -7.04 -5.25
CA HIS A 164 21.16 -6.96 -4.86
C HIS A 164 21.60 -5.51 -4.59
N LYS A 165 21.22 -4.57 -5.47
CA LYS A 165 21.48 -3.14 -5.27
C LYS A 165 20.80 -2.60 -4.00
N LEU A 166 19.56 -3.02 -3.74
CA LEU A 166 18.82 -2.60 -2.54
C LEU A 166 19.48 -3.13 -1.27
N ARG A 167 19.91 -4.40 -1.26
CA ARG A 167 20.61 -5.03 -0.15
C ARG A 167 21.88 -4.27 0.21
N HIS A 168 22.76 -4.02 -0.77
CA HIS A 168 23.99 -3.26 -0.55
C HIS A 168 23.71 -1.85 0.00
N LYS A 169 22.71 -1.16 -0.54
CA LYS A 169 22.31 0.17 -0.04
C LYS A 169 21.80 0.13 1.40
N ILE A 170 21.03 -0.90 1.78
CA ILE A 170 20.50 -1.06 3.13
C ILE A 170 21.62 -1.39 4.12
N GLU A 171 22.52 -2.30 3.78
CA GLU A 171 23.68 -2.66 4.61
C GLU A 171 24.56 -1.43 4.88
N ASP A 172 24.89 -0.69 3.81
CA ASP A 172 25.71 0.52 3.86
C ASP A 172 25.01 1.67 4.63
N ALA A 173 23.70 1.87 4.44
CA ALA A 173 22.93 2.85 5.22
C ALA A 173 22.77 2.43 6.69
N THR A 174 22.71 1.14 6.98
CA THR A 174 22.65 0.61 8.36
C THR A 174 23.96 0.88 9.08
N ALA A 175 25.09 0.57 8.44
CA ALA A 175 26.43 0.84 9.00
C ALA A 175 26.64 2.32 9.34
N ARG A 176 26.03 3.24 8.57
CA ARG A 176 26.11 4.70 8.80
C ARG A 176 25.00 5.27 9.69
N GLY A 177 24.06 4.45 10.17
CA GLY A 177 22.89 4.91 10.93
C GLY A 177 21.97 5.85 10.14
N GLN A 178 21.84 5.62 8.83
CA GLN A 178 21.05 6.43 7.88
C GLN A 178 19.88 5.65 7.26
N LEU A 179 19.59 4.45 7.78
CA LEU A 179 18.60 3.54 7.20
C LEU A 179 17.21 4.18 7.03
N LEU A 180 16.75 4.96 8.02
CA LEU A 180 15.45 5.62 7.94
C LEU A 180 15.37 6.60 6.76
N TYR A 181 16.40 7.42 6.53
CA TYR A 181 16.45 8.37 5.42
C TYR A 181 16.44 7.66 4.07
N LEU A 182 17.19 6.56 3.95
CA LEU A 182 17.16 5.72 2.74
C LEU A 182 15.75 5.17 2.49
N LEU A 183 15.07 4.65 3.52
CA LEU A 183 13.71 4.12 3.39
C LEU A 183 12.70 5.20 3.02
N LEU A 184 12.81 6.40 3.60
CA LEU A 184 11.98 7.55 3.24
C LEU A 184 12.17 7.94 1.77
N PHE A 185 13.43 8.10 1.33
CA PHE A 185 13.76 8.37 -0.07
C PHE A 185 13.12 7.33 -1.00
N LEU A 186 13.31 6.04 -0.70
CA LEU A 186 12.79 4.97 -1.54
C LEU A 186 11.27 4.97 -1.64
N ARG A 187 10.55 5.43 -0.61
CA ARG A 187 9.08 5.47 -0.60
C ARG A 187 8.48 6.71 -1.26
N VAL A 188 9.15 7.86 -1.12
CA VAL A 188 8.73 9.09 -1.81
C VAL A 188 9.05 8.98 -3.31
N PHE A 189 10.12 8.26 -3.66
CA PHE A 189 10.53 8.10 -5.05
C PHE A 189 9.47 7.33 -5.87
N PRO A 190 8.88 7.93 -6.91
CA PRO A 190 7.66 7.43 -7.54
C PRO A 190 7.85 6.11 -8.30
N PHE A 191 9.08 5.78 -8.71
CA PHE A 191 9.37 4.55 -9.46
C PHE A 191 9.70 3.34 -8.57
N THR A 192 9.73 3.52 -7.24
CA THR A 192 9.97 2.40 -6.34
C THR A 192 8.67 1.66 -6.05
N PRO A 193 8.57 0.36 -6.36
CA PRO A 193 7.36 -0.38 -6.05
C PRO A 193 7.24 -0.58 -4.53
N ASN A 194 6.19 -0.02 -3.92
CA ASN A 194 5.98 -0.13 -2.48
C ASN A 194 5.77 -1.57 -2.01
N TRP A 195 5.08 -2.40 -2.81
CA TRP A 195 4.90 -3.81 -2.51
C TRP A 195 6.24 -4.54 -2.38
N PHE A 196 7.21 -4.20 -3.24
CA PHE A 196 8.53 -4.82 -3.26
C PHE A 196 9.29 -4.48 -1.98
N LEU A 197 9.28 -3.20 -1.57
CA LEU A 197 9.86 -2.79 -0.29
C LEU A 197 9.19 -3.51 0.90
N ASN A 198 7.85 -3.59 0.91
CA ASN A 198 7.13 -4.21 2.03
C ASN A 198 7.47 -5.69 2.18
N MET A 199 7.58 -6.42 1.07
CA MET A 199 7.90 -7.85 1.07
C MET A 199 9.38 -8.13 1.31
N ALA A 200 10.30 -7.33 0.74
CA ALA A 200 11.74 -7.57 0.80
C ALA A 200 12.39 -7.08 2.11
N SER A 201 11.89 -5.99 2.71
CA SER A 201 12.44 -5.39 3.93
C SER A 201 12.75 -6.37 5.09
N PRO A 202 11.88 -7.34 5.45
CA PRO A 202 12.18 -8.25 6.56
C PRO A 202 13.40 -9.13 6.28
N TRP A 203 13.60 -9.54 5.03
CA TRP A 203 14.75 -10.37 4.59
C TRP A 203 16.03 -9.56 4.44
N LEU A 204 15.91 -8.25 4.22
CA LEU A 204 17.03 -7.30 4.22
C LEU A 204 17.38 -6.80 5.63
N LYS A 205 16.89 -7.49 6.67
CA LYS A 205 17.14 -7.19 8.09
C LYS A 205 16.72 -5.79 8.52
N VAL A 206 15.77 -5.18 7.82
CA VAL A 206 15.19 -3.89 8.22
C VAL A 206 14.26 -4.12 9.42
N PRO A 207 14.47 -3.43 10.56
CA PRO A 207 13.62 -3.61 11.72
C PRO A 207 12.27 -2.91 11.55
N LEU A 208 11.19 -3.51 12.04
CA LEU A 208 9.83 -2.99 11.91
C LEU A 208 9.68 -1.56 12.47
N LYS A 209 10.42 -1.25 13.55
CA LYS A 209 10.47 0.08 14.19
C LYS A 209 10.96 1.21 13.27
N LEU A 210 11.75 0.88 12.23
CA LEU A 210 12.18 1.84 11.20
C LEU A 210 11.29 1.74 9.96
N PHE A 211 10.82 0.54 9.65
CA PHE A 211 9.94 0.29 8.52
C PHE A 211 8.59 1.02 8.66
N ALA A 212 7.87 0.85 9.78
CA ALA A 212 6.52 1.39 9.92
C ALA A 212 6.48 2.94 9.86
N PRO A 213 7.37 3.68 10.56
CA PRO A 213 7.46 5.13 10.38
C PRO A 213 7.89 5.55 8.97
N SER A 214 8.75 4.77 8.31
CA SER A 214 9.11 5.07 6.91
C SER A 214 7.90 5.00 5.97
N VAL A 215 6.98 4.06 6.19
CA VAL A 215 5.72 3.97 5.42
C VAL A 215 4.85 5.18 5.73
N ALA A 216 4.63 5.43 7.02
CA ALA A 216 3.73 6.48 7.48
C ALA A 216 4.15 7.86 6.98
N LEU A 217 5.45 8.18 7.03
CA LEU A 217 5.99 9.48 6.62
C LEU A 217 6.34 9.56 5.14
N GLY A 218 6.96 8.51 4.60
CA GLY A 218 7.44 8.49 3.21
C GLY A 218 6.32 8.45 2.17
N LEU A 219 5.12 7.99 2.54
CA LEU A 219 3.96 7.96 1.65
C LEU A 219 2.96 9.11 1.89
N LEU A 220 3.19 10.00 2.85
CA LEU A 220 2.34 11.19 3.04
C LEU A 220 2.13 11.97 1.74
N PRO A 221 3.18 12.28 0.94
CA PRO A 221 3.00 13.12 -0.25
C PRO A 221 2.11 12.44 -1.28
N TYR A 222 2.37 11.15 -1.53
CA TYR A 222 1.60 10.34 -2.45
C TYR A 222 0.14 10.18 -1.99
N ASN A 223 -0.07 9.89 -0.70
CA ASN A 223 -1.41 9.76 -0.13
C ASN A 223 -2.17 11.09 -0.18
N PHE A 224 -1.50 12.21 0.08
CA PHE A 224 -2.11 13.54 -0.02
C PHE A 224 -2.57 13.82 -1.45
N ILE A 225 -1.69 13.64 -2.44
CA ILE A 225 -2.01 13.88 -3.86
C ILE A 225 -3.22 13.03 -4.30
N THR A 226 -3.20 11.74 -3.98
CA THR A 226 -4.26 10.81 -4.40
C THR A 226 -5.60 11.05 -3.68
N VAL A 227 -5.58 11.38 -2.39
CA VAL A 227 -6.81 11.77 -1.67
C VAL A 227 -7.33 13.11 -2.17
N HIS A 228 -6.45 14.09 -2.40
CA HIS A 228 -6.83 15.40 -2.93
C HIS A 228 -7.44 15.31 -4.32
N ALA A 229 -6.89 14.44 -5.19
CA ALA A 229 -7.48 14.12 -6.48
C ALA A 229 -8.91 13.57 -6.35
N GLY A 230 -9.16 12.75 -5.32
CA GLY A 230 -10.50 12.28 -4.94
C GLY A 230 -11.48 13.40 -4.61
N ALA A 231 -11.05 14.43 -3.89
CA ALA A 231 -11.89 15.59 -3.59
C ALA A 231 -12.29 16.36 -4.88
N MET A 232 -11.51 16.20 -5.95
CA MET A 232 -11.80 16.76 -7.27
C MET A 232 -12.21 15.67 -8.28
N LEU A 233 -12.91 14.62 -7.83
CA LEU A 233 -13.24 13.44 -8.62
C LEU A 233 -13.92 13.74 -9.97
N SER A 234 -14.77 14.77 -10.03
CA SER A 234 -15.47 15.19 -11.26
C SER A 234 -14.53 15.81 -12.31
N SER A 235 -13.34 16.24 -11.92
CA SER A 235 -12.33 16.83 -12.81
C SER A 235 -11.31 15.81 -13.34
N LEU A 236 -11.28 14.59 -12.76
CA LEU A 236 -10.35 13.55 -13.16
C LEU A 236 -10.82 12.87 -14.46
N ARG A 237 -9.93 12.82 -15.46
CA ARG A 237 -10.20 12.16 -16.75
C ARG A 237 -9.57 10.77 -16.83
N SER A 238 -8.44 10.56 -16.15
CA SER A 238 -7.74 9.28 -16.12
C SER A 238 -6.97 9.06 -14.82
N THR A 239 -6.68 7.79 -14.49
CA THR A 239 -5.71 7.44 -13.43
C THR A 239 -4.29 7.90 -13.75
N SER A 240 -3.98 8.15 -15.03
CA SER A 240 -2.71 8.74 -15.47
C SER A 240 -2.55 10.19 -14.99
N ASP A 241 -3.64 10.92 -14.74
CA ASP A 241 -3.60 12.28 -14.22
C ASP A 241 -3.03 12.34 -12.79
N LEU A 242 -3.09 11.21 -12.05
CA LEU A 242 -2.49 11.09 -10.71
C LEU A 242 -0.96 11.04 -10.75
N LEU A 243 -0.38 10.73 -11.92
CA LEU A 243 1.06 10.64 -12.15
C LEU A 243 1.49 11.59 -13.27
N ASP A 244 0.86 12.76 -13.35
CA ASP A 244 1.25 13.76 -14.32
C ASP A 244 2.72 14.21 -14.09
N PRO A 245 3.43 14.69 -15.13
CA PRO A 245 4.85 15.03 -15.03
C PRO A 245 5.18 16.05 -13.93
N ARG A 246 4.26 16.97 -13.61
CA ARG A 246 4.46 17.98 -12.56
C ARG A 246 4.43 17.31 -11.19
N THR A 247 3.45 16.44 -10.96
CA THR A 247 3.36 15.64 -9.74
C THR A 247 4.59 14.74 -9.57
N MET A 248 5.03 14.08 -10.65
CA MET A 248 6.25 13.27 -10.61
C MET A 248 7.49 14.11 -10.27
N GLY A 249 7.63 15.29 -10.88
CA GLY A 249 8.72 16.22 -10.59
C GLY A 249 8.73 16.66 -9.12
N PHE A 250 7.56 16.98 -8.56
CA PHE A 250 7.41 17.33 -7.15
C PHE A 250 7.81 16.17 -6.22
N LEU A 251 7.35 14.95 -6.50
CA LEU A 251 7.71 13.76 -5.71
C LEU A 251 9.21 13.46 -5.79
N ILE A 252 9.83 13.60 -6.96
CA ILE A 252 11.28 13.43 -7.12
C ILE A 252 12.05 14.47 -6.31
N LEU A 253 11.66 15.75 -6.40
CA LEU A 253 12.30 16.83 -5.64
C LEU A 253 12.22 16.56 -4.13
N LEU A 254 11.04 16.16 -3.65
CA LEU A 254 10.84 15.84 -2.24
C LEU A 254 11.64 14.60 -1.82
N ALA A 255 11.71 13.57 -2.66
CA ALA A 255 12.54 12.39 -2.40
C ALA A 255 14.02 12.78 -2.26
N LEU A 256 14.54 13.57 -3.20
CA LEU A 256 15.93 14.07 -3.14
C LEU A 256 16.19 14.89 -1.86
N GLY A 257 15.24 15.72 -1.45
CA GLY A 257 15.29 16.46 -0.20
C GLY A 257 15.48 15.57 1.04
N MET A 258 14.83 14.40 1.08
CA MET A 258 14.97 13.43 2.18
C MET A 258 16.37 12.82 2.29
N LEU A 259 17.18 12.91 1.22
CA LEU A 259 18.56 12.42 1.20
C LEU A 259 19.56 13.47 1.69
N ILE A 260 19.20 14.76 1.76
CA ILE A 260 20.08 15.85 2.18
C ILE A 260 20.70 15.58 3.57
N PRO A 261 19.94 15.21 4.62
CA PRO A 261 20.52 14.93 5.93
C PRO A 261 21.52 13.75 5.91
N ALA A 262 21.26 12.74 5.07
CA ALA A 262 22.16 11.60 4.91
C ALA A 262 23.47 12.00 4.18
N LEU A 263 23.39 12.90 3.20
CA LEU A 263 24.56 13.42 2.50
C LEU A 263 25.41 14.34 3.39
N LEU A 264 24.79 15.24 4.16
CA LEU A 264 25.49 16.14 5.08
C LEU A 264 26.24 15.39 6.18
N LYS A 265 25.63 14.33 6.73
CA LYS A 265 26.29 13.46 7.72
C LYS A 265 27.49 12.74 7.11
N LYS A 266 27.39 12.28 5.86
CA LYS A 266 28.50 11.63 5.14
C LYS A 266 29.70 12.57 4.95
N THR A 267 29.47 13.84 4.64
CA THR A 267 30.55 14.83 4.51
C THR A 267 31.25 15.08 5.84
N LYS A 268 30.49 15.24 6.94
CA LYS A 268 31.05 15.43 8.29
C LYS A 268 31.88 14.24 8.77
N ASP A 269 31.40 13.02 8.58
CA ASP A 269 32.14 11.80 8.98
C ASP A 269 33.48 11.68 8.20
N ARG A 270 33.49 12.10 6.94
CA ARG A 270 34.69 12.11 6.08
C ARG A 270 35.69 13.20 6.48
N GLU A 271 35.19 14.40 6.82
CA GLU A 271 36.01 15.50 7.33
C GLU A 271 36.63 15.18 8.70
N ALA A 272 35.89 14.49 9.58
CA ALA A 272 36.42 14.04 10.88
C ALA A 272 37.54 13.01 10.72
N LYS A 273 37.39 12.05 9.80
CA LYS A 273 38.41 11.04 9.52
C LYS A 273 39.70 11.65 8.96
N ASN A 274 39.58 12.60 8.02
CA ASN A 274 40.73 13.32 7.45
C ASN A 274 41.47 14.23 8.45
N LYS A 275 40.89 14.55 9.61
CA LYS A 275 41.55 15.35 10.66
C LYS A 275 42.25 14.50 11.72
N THR A 276 42.06 13.18 11.69
CA THR A 276 42.61 12.23 12.68
C THR A 276 43.72 11.36 12.09
N GLU A 277 43.91 11.41 10.76
CA GLU A 277 45.06 10.87 10.01
C GLU A 277 46.10 11.99 9.81
#